data_AF-A0A2W4ISX3-F1
#
_entry.id   AF-A0A2W4ISX3-F1
#
_cell.length_a   1.000
_cell.length_b   1.000
_cell.length_c   1.000
_cell.angle_alpha   90.00
_cell.angle_beta   90.00
_cell.angle_gamma   90.00
#
_symmetry.space_group_name_H-M   'P 1'
#
loop_
_entity.id
_entity.type
_entity.pdbx_description
1 polymer ?
#
loop_
_entity_poly.entity_id
_entity_poly.type
_entity_poly.pdbx_seq_one_letter_code
_entity_poly.pdbx_strand_id
1 'polypeptide(L)'
;MKWDAWGDEAKAKPLSENIRALLRQALGVSTDDVRAPDKSEVVLRPSTLADEDLAALTDVVGAEHVSRADADRLPRAGGKSTLDLLRRKSRRPQAPPHREVL
;
A
#
# COMPACT_ATOMS: atom_id res chain seq x y z
N MET A 1 11.76 -0.44 1.37
CA MET A 1 10.82 0.62 1.84
C MET A 1 9.50 -0.04 2.22
N LYS A 2 8.92 0.30 3.37
CA LYS A 2 7.67 -0.31 3.86
C LYS A 2 6.50 0.07 2.94
N TRP A 3 5.65 -0.90 2.60
CA TRP A 3 4.61 -0.69 1.59
C TRP A 3 3.45 0.18 2.12
N ASP A 4 3.05 0.03 3.38
CA ASP A 4 1.92 0.71 4.02
C ASP A 4 2.30 1.90 4.93
N ALA A 5 3.59 2.26 4.99
CA ALA A 5 4.09 3.36 5.81
C ALA A 5 5.26 4.10 5.13
N TRP A 6 5.77 5.15 5.77
CA TRP A 6 7.01 5.79 5.33
C TRP A 6 8.25 5.02 5.73
N GLY A 7 9.30 5.15 4.90
CA GLY A 7 10.66 4.74 5.26
C GLY A 7 10.93 3.25 5.18
N ASP A 8 11.96 2.84 5.89
CA ASP A 8 12.45 1.48 5.97
C ASP A 8 11.91 0.80 7.24
N GLU A 9 11.41 -0.42 7.11
CA GLU A 9 10.87 -1.20 8.22
C GLU A 9 11.95 -1.50 9.26
N ALA A 10 13.19 -1.77 8.83
CA ALA A 10 14.31 -2.02 9.71
C ALA A 10 14.68 -0.80 10.58
N LYS A 11 14.20 0.40 10.21
CA LYS A 11 14.45 1.66 10.93
C LYS A 11 13.24 2.11 11.76
N ALA A 12 12.14 1.36 11.73
CA ALA A 12 10.94 1.69 12.51
C ALA A 12 11.25 1.60 14.00
N LYS A 13 10.85 2.63 14.76
CA LYS A 13 10.98 2.66 16.22
C LYS A 13 9.60 2.79 16.85
N PRO A 14 9.20 1.90 17.76
CA PRO A 14 7.97 2.07 18.50
C PRO A 14 8.05 3.32 19.39
N LEU A 15 6.90 3.93 19.67
CA LEU A 15 6.82 5.04 20.62
C LEU A 15 7.15 4.53 22.02
N SER A 16 7.94 5.32 22.76
CA SER A 16 8.25 5.05 24.16
C SER A 16 7.00 5.21 25.04
N GLU A 17 6.97 4.54 26.20
CA GLU A 17 5.85 4.60 27.14
C GLU A 17 5.53 6.02 27.61
N ASN A 18 6.55 6.85 27.82
CA ASN A 18 6.35 8.25 28.21
C ASN A 18 5.60 9.04 27.13
N ILE A 19 5.91 8.82 25.84
CA ILE A 19 5.19 9.47 24.74
C ILE A 19 3.76 8.92 24.64
N ARG A 20 3.58 7.60 24.81
CA ARG A 20 2.23 6.99 24.82
C ARG A 20 1.37 7.54 25.97
N ALA A 21 1.95 7.74 27.16
CA ALA A 21 1.25 8.35 28.30
C ALA A 21 0.84 9.81 28.02
N LEU A 22 1.73 10.60 27.41
CA LEU A 22 1.44 11.98 27.03
C LEU A 22 0.28 12.07 26.02
N LEU A 23 0.27 11.21 25.00
CA LEU A 23 -0.81 11.18 24.00
C LEU A 23 -2.17 10.83 24.62
N ARG A 24 -2.21 9.86 25.54
CA ARG A 24 -3.41 9.50 26.30
C ARG A 24 -3.95 10.67 27.11
N GLN A 25 -3.08 11.39 27.81
CA GLN A 25 -3.49 12.52 28.65
C GLN A 25 -3.93 13.75 27.84
N ALA A 26 -3.18 14.08 26.78
CA ALA A 26 -3.42 15.31 26.01
C ALA A 26 -4.55 15.19 24.98
N LEU A 27 -4.70 14.02 24.35
CA LEU A 27 -5.65 13.80 23.26
C LEU A 27 -6.75 12.78 23.58
N GLY A 28 -6.69 12.09 24.72
CA GLY A 28 -7.67 11.07 25.11
C GLY A 28 -7.69 9.83 24.21
N VAL A 29 -6.65 9.61 23.40
CA VAL A 29 -6.58 8.51 22.43
C VAL A 29 -6.05 7.22 23.06
N SER A 30 -6.51 6.07 22.57
CA SER A 30 -5.81 4.81 22.85
C SER A 30 -4.46 4.78 22.14
N THR A 31 -3.46 4.21 22.81
CA THR A 31 -2.13 3.97 22.26
C THR A 31 -1.84 2.48 22.12
N ASP A 32 -2.88 1.65 21.99
CA ASP A 32 -2.72 0.23 21.78
C ASP A 32 -2.18 -0.03 20.36
N ASP A 33 -1.34 -1.05 20.22
CA ASP A 33 -0.80 -1.41 18.93
C ASP A 33 -1.91 -2.03 18.06
N VAL A 34 -2.25 -1.35 16.97
CA VAL A 34 -3.22 -1.85 15.98
C VAL A 34 -2.47 -2.66 14.93
N ARG A 35 -2.87 -3.92 14.76
CA ARG A 35 -2.36 -4.79 13.68
C ARG A 35 -2.62 -4.15 12.32
N ALA A 36 -1.55 -3.86 11.58
CA ALA A 36 -1.66 -3.47 10.18
C ALA A 36 -2.15 -4.66 9.33
N PRO A 37 -2.94 -4.43 8.27
CA PRO A 37 -3.31 -5.50 7.35
C PRO A 37 -2.06 -6.06 6.66
N ASP A 38 -2.06 -7.36 6.42
CA ASP A 38 -1.13 -7.98 5.47
C ASP A 38 -1.48 -7.59 4.03
N LYS A 39 -0.51 -7.69 3.10
CA LYS A 39 -0.77 -7.43 1.68
C LYS A 39 -1.89 -8.32 1.12
N SER A 40 -1.99 -9.56 1.57
CA SER A 40 -3.06 -10.49 1.18
C SER A 40 -4.45 -10.11 1.69
N GLU A 41 -4.53 -9.26 2.73
CA GLU A 41 -5.80 -8.76 3.28
C GLU A 41 -6.30 -7.51 2.54
N VAL A 42 -5.50 -6.96 1.60
CA VAL A 42 -5.90 -5.79 0.80
C VAL A 42 -6.53 -6.25 -0.50
N VAL A 43 -7.78 -5.83 -0.71
CA VAL A 43 -8.52 -6.10 -1.94
C VAL A 43 -8.30 -4.95 -2.92
N LEU A 44 -7.76 -5.25 -4.09
CA LEU A 44 -7.70 -4.33 -5.22
C LEU A 44 -8.87 -4.59 -6.17
N ARG A 45 -9.36 -3.54 -6.83
CA ARG A 45 -10.26 -3.73 -7.97
C ARG A 45 -9.48 -4.43 -9.10
N PRO A 46 -10.13 -5.37 -9.83
CA PRO A 46 -9.53 -6.01 -10.99
C PRO A 46 -8.94 -5.00 -11.96
N SER A 47 -7.83 -5.35 -12.61
CA SER A 47 -7.31 -4.53 -13.70
C SER A 47 -8.34 -4.48 -14.83
N THR A 48 -8.53 -3.29 -15.40
CA THR A 48 -9.39 -3.07 -16.56
C THR A 48 -8.59 -3.01 -17.86
N LEU A 49 -7.29 -3.31 -17.82
CA LEU A 49 -6.43 -3.33 -18.99
C LEU A 49 -6.81 -4.52 -19.88
N ALA A 50 -7.20 -4.23 -21.12
CA ALA A 50 -7.58 -5.25 -22.10
C ALA A 50 -6.40 -6.15 -22.46
N ASP A 51 -6.68 -7.37 -22.89
CA ASP A 51 -5.63 -8.33 -23.29
C ASP A 51 -4.88 -7.85 -24.55
N GLU A 52 -5.56 -7.15 -25.45
CA GLU A 52 -4.95 -6.54 -26.65
C GLU A 52 -3.92 -5.47 -26.28
N ASP A 53 -4.27 -4.58 -25.34
CA ASP A 53 -3.34 -3.55 -24.85
C ASP A 53 -2.17 -4.17 -24.09
N LEU A 54 -2.42 -5.25 -23.33
CA LEU A 54 -1.36 -5.97 -22.63
C LEU A 54 -0.37 -6.57 -23.63
N ALA A 55 -0.86 -7.24 -24.68
CA ALA A 55 -0.01 -7.82 -25.71
C ALA A 55 0.82 -6.75 -26.43
N ALA A 56 0.19 -5.63 -26.81
CA ALA A 56 0.88 -4.52 -27.45
C ALA A 56 1.98 -3.91 -26.56
N LEU A 57 1.75 -3.80 -25.24
CA LEU A 57 2.77 -3.36 -24.29
C LEU A 57 3.90 -4.39 -24.17
N THR A 58 3.55 -5.67 -24.06
CA THR A 58 4.52 -6.77 -23.97
C THR A 58 5.45 -6.81 -25.19
N ASP A 59 4.94 -6.55 -26.40
CA ASP A 59 5.77 -6.51 -27.62
C ASP A 59 6.78 -5.37 -27.61
N VAL A 60 6.49 -4.25 -26.92
CA VAL A 60 7.37 -3.09 -26.87
C VAL A 60 8.41 -3.20 -25.75
N VAL A 61 8.00 -3.64 -24.55
CA VAL A 61 8.88 -3.61 -23.37
C VAL A 61 9.36 -4.99 -22.92
N GLY A 62 8.81 -6.10 -23.44
CA GLY A 62 9.08 -7.45 -22.98
C GLY A 62 8.07 -7.95 -21.94
N ALA A 63 7.86 -9.27 -21.87
CA ALA A 63 6.87 -9.89 -20.98
C ALA A 63 7.23 -9.79 -19.50
N GLU A 64 8.52 -9.70 -19.19
CA GLU A 64 9.08 -9.52 -17.85
C GLU A 64 8.86 -8.10 -17.31
N HIS A 65 8.53 -7.14 -18.18
CA HIS A 65 8.35 -5.73 -17.85
C HIS A 65 6.89 -5.29 -17.74
N VAL A 66 5.93 -6.20 -17.92
CA VAL A 66 4.49 -5.89 -17.83
C VAL A 66 3.78 -6.85 -16.90
N SER A 67 2.99 -6.31 -15.96
CA SER A 67 2.21 -7.12 -15.04
C SER A 67 0.84 -6.50 -14.74
N ARG A 68 -0.17 -7.37 -14.61
CA ARG A 68 -1.50 -7.03 -14.07
C ARG A 68 -1.72 -7.60 -12.67
N ALA A 69 -0.71 -8.26 -12.09
CA ALA A 69 -0.82 -8.92 -10.80
C ALA A 69 -0.97 -7.90 -9.67
N ASP A 70 -1.85 -8.19 -8.71
CA ASP A 70 -2.09 -7.30 -7.58
C ASP A 70 -0.86 -7.14 -6.68
N ALA A 71 0.02 -8.14 -6.64
CA ALA A 71 1.29 -8.06 -5.91
C ALA A 71 2.21 -6.93 -6.41
N ASP A 72 2.15 -6.62 -7.72
CA ASP A 72 2.94 -5.58 -8.36
C ASP A 72 2.23 -4.22 -8.32
N ARG A 73 0.90 -4.23 -8.40
CA ARG A 73 0.06 -3.02 -8.39
C ARG A 73 -0.07 -2.42 -6.99
N LEU A 74 -0.17 -3.26 -5.95
CA LEU A 74 -0.44 -2.80 -4.58
C LEU A 74 0.62 -1.82 -4.03
N PRO A 75 1.94 -2.07 -4.16
CA PRO A 75 2.95 -1.14 -3.67
C PRO A 75 2.85 0.25 -4.32
N ARG A 76 2.37 0.30 -5.58
CA ARG A 76 2.25 1.48 -6.44
C ARG A 76 0.86 2.12 -6.41
N ALA A 77 -0.07 1.59 -5.61
CA ALA A 77 -1.45 2.06 -5.46
C ALA A 77 -1.57 3.38 -4.66
N GLY A 78 -0.96 4.45 -5.17
CA GLY A 78 -0.94 5.78 -4.57
C GLY A 78 0.40 6.14 -3.93
N GLY A 79 0.51 7.39 -3.47
CA GLY A 79 1.73 7.89 -2.84
C GLY A 79 1.83 7.50 -1.36
N LYS A 80 2.52 8.37 -0.62
CA LYS A 80 2.55 8.32 0.84
C LYS A 80 1.71 9.43 1.46
N SER A 81 0.78 10.08 0.77
CA SER A 81 -0.08 11.08 1.45
C SER A 81 -0.85 10.44 2.62
N THR A 82 -1.29 11.24 3.60
CA THR A 82 -2.10 10.72 4.73
C THR A 82 -3.30 9.91 4.24
N LEU A 83 -3.97 10.39 3.19
CA LEU A 83 -5.11 9.67 2.58
C LEU A 83 -4.69 8.36 1.93
N ASP A 84 -3.52 8.29 1.28
CA ASP A 84 -3.00 7.04 0.70
C ASP A 84 -2.67 6.02 1.78
N LEU A 85 -2.08 6.45 2.90
CA LEU A 85 -1.77 5.53 3.99
C LEU A 85 -3.01 5.03 4.71
N LEU A 86 -4.02 5.88 4.89
CA LEU A 86 -5.32 5.45 5.41
C LEU A 86 -5.99 4.43 4.48
N ARG A 87 -5.91 4.65 3.16
CA ARG A 87 -6.39 3.68 2.17
C ARG A 87 -5.64 2.35 2.29
N ARG A 88 -4.31 2.35 2.38
CA ARG A 88 -3.50 1.12 2.53
C ARG A 88 -3.83 0.31 3.79
N LYS A 89 -4.37 0.95 4.84
CA LYS A 89 -4.87 0.29 6.06
C LYS A 89 -6.31 -0.25 5.94
N SER A 90 -7.03 0.09 4.88
CA SER A 90 -8.40 -0.34 4.64
C SER A 90 -8.46 -1.74 4.03
N ARG A 91 -9.41 -2.55 4.50
CA ARG A 91 -9.77 -3.86 3.92
C ARG A 91 -10.85 -3.75 2.83
N ARG A 92 -11.34 -2.53 2.54
CA ARG A 92 -12.32 -2.30 1.46
C ARG A 92 -11.62 -2.30 0.09
N PRO A 93 -12.32 -2.69 -0.99
CA PRO A 93 -11.76 -2.66 -2.35
C PRO A 93 -11.21 -1.27 -2.71
N GLN A 94 -9.98 -1.24 -3.21
CA GLN A 94 -9.28 0.00 -3.56
C GLN A 94 -9.14 0.17 -5.07
N ALA A 95 -8.94 1.41 -5.51
CA ALA A 95 -8.75 1.80 -6.89
C ALA A 95 -7.26 2.06 -7.19
N PRO A 96 -6.44 1.03 -7.43
CA PRO A 96 -5.05 1.22 -7.88
C PRO A 96 -5.01 1.70 -9.34
N PRO A 97 -3.86 2.18 -9.83
CA PRO A 97 -3.63 2.42 -11.25
C PRO A 97 -3.98 1.18 -12.09
N HIS A 98 -4.45 1.44 -13.31
CA HIS A 98 -4.89 0.42 -14.26
C HIS A 98 -3.72 -0.25 -15.01
N ARG A 99 -2.52 0.35 -14.99
CA ARG A 99 -1.33 -0.10 -15.71
C ARG A 99 -0.06 0.08 -14.87
N GLU A 100 0.92 -0.81 -15.05
CA GLU A 100 2.28 -0.69 -14.51
C GLU A 100 3.29 -1.22 -15.54
N VAL A 101 4.42 -0.51 -15.71
CA VAL A 101 5.62 -0.98 -16.42
C VAL A 101 6.68 -1.22 -15.34
N LEU A 102 7.24 -2.43 -15.28
CA LEU A 102 8.17 -2.87 -14.24
C LEU A 102 9.62 -2.45 -14.52
#